data_AF-A0A1Z3FTW3-F1
#
_entry.id   AF-A0A1Z3FTW3-F1
#
_cell.length_a   1.000
_cell.length_b   1.000
_cell.length_c   1.000
_cell.angle_alpha   90.00
_cell.angle_beta   90.00
_cell.angle_gamma   90.00
#
_symmetry.space_group_name_H-M   'P 1'
#
loop_
_entity.id
_entity.type
_entity.pdbx_description
1 polymer ?
#
loop_
_entity_poly.entity_id
_entity_poly.type
_entity_poly.pdbx_seq_one_letter_code
_entity_poly.pdbx_strand_id
1 'polypeptide(L)'
;FGAVGTMMSFFTISLAAIAIFSRMNIGTLDVSDFLAIGAIFSATDSVCTLQVLNQDETPFLYSLVFGEGVVNDATSVVLFNALQNFDPNQIDAIVILKFLGNFCYLFVSSTFLGVFTGLLSAYVIKKLYIGRHSTDREVALVMLMAYLSYMLAELLDLSGILTVFFCGIVMSHYTWHNVTESSRVTTKHAFATLSFIAETFLFLYVGMDALDIEKWKFASDSPGKSIGISSILLGLVLVGRAAFVFPLSFLSNLTKKTELEKISWRQQIVIWWAGLMRGAVSIALAYNKFTRSGHTQLHGNAI
;
A
#
# COMPACT_ATOMS: atom_id res chain seq x y z
N PHE A 1 0.37 -10.40 9.70
CA PHE A 1 1.70 -10.11 9.15
C PHE A 1 1.72 -8.74 8.50
N GLY A 2 0.90 -8.49 7.47
CA GLY A 2 0.92 -7.21 6.74
C GLY A 2 0.70 -5.96 7.58
N ALA A 3 -0.50 -5.74 8.16
CA ALA A 3 -0.81 -4.50 8.89
C ALA A 3 0.10 -4.19 10.09
N VAL A 4 0.53 -5.21 10.84
CA VAL A 4 1.46 -5.02 11.98
C VAL A 4 2.88 -4.75 11.47
N GLY A 5 3.29 -5.46 10.41
CA GLY A 5 4.57 -5.25 9.75
C GLY A 5 4.69 -3.83 9.18
N THR A 6 3.65 -3.33 8.52
CA THR A 6 3.63 -1.95 8.00
C THR A 6 3.71 -0.90 9.07
N MET A 7 2.99 -1.06 10.18
CA MET A 7 3.13 -0.14 11.32
C MET A 7 4.55 -0.15 11.90
N MET A 8 5.15 -1.33 12.05
CA MET A 8 6.53 -1.44 12.54
C MET A 8 7.53 -0.81 11.55
N SER A 9 7.38 -1.03 10.24
CA SER A 9 8.23 -0.38 9.23
C SER A 9 8.02 1.12 9.20
N PHE A 10 6.79 1.58 9.33
CA PHE A 10 6.45 2.99 9.41
C PHE A 10 7.21 3.68 10.55
N PHE A 11 7.06 3.18 11.78
CA PHE A 11 7.75 3.79 12.93
C PHE A 11 9.26 3.70 12.82
N THR A 12 9.81 2.57 12.37
CA THR A 12 11.27 2.42 12.23
C THR A 12 11.85 3.34 11.17
N ILE A 13 11.24 3.40 9.99
CA ILE A 13 11.71 4.27 8.89
C ILE A 13 11.52 5.74 9.26
N SER A 14 10.36 6.13 9.80
CA SER A 14 10.11 7.53 10.18
C SER A 14 11.04 8.02 11.27
N LEU A 15 11.21 7.26 12.37
CA LEU A 15 12.10 7.67 13.46
C LEU A 15 13.56 7.74 13.00
N ALA A 16 13.99 6.78 12.17
CA ALA A 16 15.34 6.78 11.65
C ALA A 16 15.56 7.91 10.63
N ALA A 17 14.57 8.22 9.79
CA ALA A 17 14.61 9.35 8.87
C ALA A 17 14.72 10.68 9.65
N ILE A 18 13.91 10.87 10.70
CA ILE A 18 14.00 12.05 11.58
C ILE A 18 15.41 12.13 12.19
N ALA A 19 15.94 11.03 12.75
CA ALA A 19 17.22 11.04 13.44
C ALA A 19 18.43 11.30 12.52
N ILE A 20 18.40 10.78 11.28
CA ILE A 20 19.50 10.89 10.33
C ILE A 20 19.41 12.18 9.53
N PHE A 21 18.25 12.49 8.93
CA PHE A 21 18.11 13.64 8.04
C PHE A 21 18.10 14.97 8.78
N SER A 22 17.62 15.02 10.03
CA SER A 22 17.78 16.22 10.88
C SER A 22 19.26 16.58 11.12
N ARG A 23 20.16 15.59 11.13
CA ARG A 23 21.60 15.83 11.27
C ARG A 23 22.29 16.24 9.97
N MET A 24 21.65 16.03 8.83
CA MET A 24 22.24 16.26 7.51
C MET A 24 21.89 17.64 6.90
N ASN A 25 21.15 18.50 7.60
CA ASN A 25 20.69 19.81 7.10
C ASN A 25 20.14 19.70 5.67
N ILE A 26 19.22 18.76 5.45
CA ILE A 26 18.53 18.55 4.17
C ILE A 26 17.25 19.36 4.23
N GLY A 27 17.31 20.61 3.75
CA GLY A 27 16.13 21.48 3.60
C GLY A 27 15.38 21.80 4.89
N THR A 28 14.24 22.46 4.72
CA THR A 28 13.25 22.70 5.78
C THR A 28 12.13 21.67 5.61
N LEU A 29 12.43 20.41 5.95
CA LEU A 29 11.42 19.34 6.02
C LEU A 29 10.85 19.29 7.44
N ASP A 30 9.52 19.29 7.53
CA ASP A 30 8.83 19.18 8.81
C ASP A 30 8.77 17.72 9.27
N VAL A 31 8.47 17.51 10.55
CA VAL A 31 8.28 16.15 11.09
C VAL A 31 7.19 15.38 10.36
N SER A 32 6.15 16.07 9.87
CA SER A 32 5.10 15.49 9.04
C SER A 32 5.64 14.86 7.75
N ASP A 33 6.69 15.44 7.16
CA ASP A 33 7.27 14.94 5.91
C ASP A 33 8.09 13.67 6.15
N PHE A 34 8.83 13.59 7.25
CA PHE A 34 9.52 12.35 7.64
C PHE A 34 8.55 11.22 8.02
N LEU A 35 7.41 11.56 8.62
CA LEU A 35 6.33 10.59 8.85
C LEU A 35 5.75 10.13 7.50
N ALA A 36 5.47 11.05 6.58
CA ALA A 36 4.97 10.71 5.24
C ALA A 36 5.95 9.79 4.47
N ILE A 37 7.26 10.06 4.55
CA ILE A 37 8.31 9.19 3.97
C ILE A 37 8.21 7.77 4.53
N GLY A 38 8.05 7.60 5.84
CA GLY A 38 7.88 6.27 6.44
C GLY A 38 6.59 5.57 5.99
N ALA A 39 5.50 6.31 5.76
CA ALA A 39 4.25 5.73 5.24
C ALA A 39 4.40 5.30 3.77
N ILE A 40 5.04 6.13 2.94
CA ILE A 40 5.32 5.84 1.53
C ILE A 40 6.20 4.59 1.40
N PHE A 41 7.31 4.54 2.14
CA PHE A 41 8.22 3.40 2.18
C PHE A 41 7.75 2.30 3.14
N SER A 42 6.49 2.28 3.55
CA SER A 42 5.87 1.11 4.17
C SER A 42 5.14 0.24 3.14
N ALA A 43 4.66 0.84 2.05
CA ALA A 43 3.99 0.14 0.95
C ALA A 43 4.97 -0.72 0.15
N THR A 44 4.69 -2.00 -0.04
CA THR A 44 5.59 -2.97 -0.68
C THR A 44 4.88 -3.63 -1.83
N ASP A 45 5.56 -3.73 -2.97
CA ASP A 45 5.00 -4.36 -4.15
C ASP A 45 5.61 -5.75 -4.36
N SER A 46 4.75 -6.76 -4.34
CA SER A 46 5.12 -8.15 -4.54
C SER A 46 5.07 -8.60 -6.01
N VAL A 47 4.58 -7.77 -6.94
CA VAL A 47 4.29 -8.20 -8.33
C VAL A 47 5.52 -8.78 -9.02
N CYS A 48 6.67 -8.09 -8.98
CA CYS A 48 7.91 -8.58 -9.58
C CYS A 48 8.38 -9.90 -8.95
N THR A 49 8.21 -10.07 -7.63
CA THR A 49 8.64 -11.30 -6.96
C THR A 49 7.70 -12.47 -7.28
N LEU A 50 6.40 -12.19 -7.41
CA LEU A 50 5.38 -13.19 -7.76
C LEU A 50 5.48 -13.66 -9.22
N GLN A 51 6.15 -12.91 -10.09
CA GLN A 51 6.49 -13.37 -11.44
C GLN A 51 7.58 -14.44 -11.45
N VAL A 52 8.46 -14.43 -10.45
CA VAL A 52 9.56 -15.41 -10.30
C VAL A 52 9.14 -16.59 -9.43
N LEU A 53 8.30 -16.35 -8.43
CA LEU A 53 7.77 -17.39 -7.55
C LEU A 53 6.66 -18.17 -8.25
N ASN A 54 6.85 -19.48 -8.42
CA ASN A 54 5.81 -20.34 -8.96
C ASN A 54 4.82 -20.77 -7.87
N GLN A 55 3.53 -20.56 -8.12
CA GLN A 55 2.44 -20.93 -7.22
C GLN A 55 2.34 -22.45 -7.02
N ASP A 56 2.71 -23.25 -8.03
CA ASP A 56 2.63 -24.72 -7.94
C ASP A 56 3.76 -25.32 -7.09
N GLU A 57 4.96 -24.73 -7.15
CA GLU A 57 6.13 -25.22 -6.40
C GLU A 57 6.13 -24.74 -4.94
N THR A 58 5.71 -23.50 -4.69
CA THR A 58 5.75 -22.88 -3.35
C THR A 58 4.46 -22.14 -2.98
N PRO A 59 3.30 -22.84 -2.94
CA PRO A 59 1.99 -22.21 -2.78
C PRO A 59 1.87 -21.38 -1.50
N PHE A 60 2.43 -21.87 -0.39
CA PHE A 60 2.41 -21.15 0.88
C PHE A 60 3.18 -19.83 0.83
N LEU A 61 4.37 -19.83 0.22
CA LEU A 61 5.21 -18.63 0.10
C LEU A 61 4.58 -17.61 -0.84
N TYR A 62 4.07 -18.09 -1.98
CA TYR A 62 3.35 -17.26 -2.95
C TYR A 62 2.16 -16.54 -2.28
N SER A 63 1.27 -17.29 -1.62
CA SER A 63 0.09 -16.71 -0.95
C SER A 63 0.47 -15.79 0.21
N LEU A 64 1.54 -16.09 0.95
CA LEU A 64 2.01 -15.24 2.03
C LEU A 64 2.53 -13.90 1.52
N VAL A 65 3.42 -13.91 0.53
CA VAL A 65 4.02 -12.68 -0.05
C VAL A 65 2.96 -11.84 -0.75
N PHE A 66 2.07 -12.47 -1.53
CA PHE A 66 0.94 -11.79 -2.17
C PHE A 66 -0.01 -11.15 -1.14
N GLY A 67 -0.47 -11.94 -0.16
CA GLY A 67 -1.39 -11.44 0.85
C GLY A 67 -0.78 -10.34 1.71
N GLU A 68 0.51 -10.43 2.01
CA GLU A 68 1.23 -9.39 2.72
C GLU A 68 1.33 -8.09 1.90
N GLY A 69 1.79 -8.16 0.65
CA GLY A 69 1.95 -6.98 -0.22
C GLY A 69 0.65 -6.20 -0.38
N VAL A 70 -0.45 -6.90 -0.67
CA VAL A 70 -1.75 -6.24 -0.89
C VAL A 70 -2.29 -5.58 0.39
N VAL A 71 -2.14 -6.23 1.56
CA VAL A 71 -2.54 -5.62 2.85
C VAL A 71 -1.61 -4.45 3.21
N ASN A 72 -0.31 -4.55 2.87
CA ASN A 72 0.65 -3.49 3.14
C ASN A 72 0.32 -2.20 2.37
N ASP A 73 -0.07 -2.34 1.11
CA ASP A 73 -0.47 -1.21 0.27
C ASP A 73 -1.69 -0.49 0.86
N ALA A 74 -2.74 -1.23 1.20
CA ALA A 74 -3.95 -0.67 1.78
C ALA A 74 -3.69 -0.01 3.15
N THR A 75 -2.88 -0.64 4.01
CA THR A 75 -2.54 -0.09 5.34
C THR A 75 -1.65 1.14 5.26
N SER A 76 -0.72 1.20 4.30
CA SER A 76 0.17 2.35 4.12
C SER A 76 -0.59 3.59 3.64
N VAL A 77 -1.59 3.41 2.78
CA VAL A 77 -2.52 4.49 2.38
C VAL A 77 -3.30 5.02 3.59
N VAL A 78 -3.80 4.13 4.46
CA VAL A 78 -4.55 4.54 5.66
C VAL A 78 -3.65 5.29 6.64
N LEU A 79 -2.41 4.83 6.83
CA LEU A 79 -1.39 5.55 7.61
C LEU A 79 -1.14 6.94 7.03
N PHE A 80 -0.97 7.04 5.71
CA PHE A 80 -0.77 8.31 5.02
C PHE A 80 -1.95 9.27 5.19
N ASN A 81 -3.20 8.80 5.07
CA ASN A 81 -4.38 9.62 5.31
C ASN A 81 -4.50 10.05 6.79
N ALA A 82 -4.17 9.15 7.73
CA ALA A 82 -4.17 9.49 9.15
C ALA A 82 -3.14 10.60 9.49
N LEU A 83 -2.04 10.67 8.73
CA LEU A 83 -1.02 11.72 8.89
C LEU A 83 -1.46 13.10 8.38
N GLN A 84 -2.38 13.17 7.41
CA GLN A 84 -2.87 14.46 6.92
C GLN A 84 -3.66 15.21 8.00
N ASN A 85 -4.29 14.47 8.91
CA ASN A 85 -5.05 15.01 10.05
C ASN A 85 -4.19 15.18 11.32
N PHE A 86 -2.87 15.04 11.21
CA PHE A 86 -1.95 15.09 12.34
C PHE A 86 -1.31 16.48 12.48
N ASP A 87 -1.53 17.13 13.63
CA ASP A 87 -0.92 18.42 13.94
C ASP A 87 0.56 18.23 14.38
N PRO A 88 1.53 18.85 13.70
CA PRO A 88 2.96 18.64 13.95
C PRO A 88 3.52 19.38 15.18
N ASN A 89 2.75 20.28 15.79
CA ASN A 89 3.29 21.27 16.72
C ASN A 89 3.59 20.73 18.14
N GLN A 90 3.13 19.54 18.50
CA GLN A 90 3.45 18.89 19.79
C GLN A 90 3.51 17.37 19.65
N ILE A 91 4.72 16.80 19.64
CA ILE A 91 4.92 15.33 19.65
C ILE A 91 4.89 14.87 21.11
N ASP A 92 3.69 14.72 21.63
CA ASP A 92 3.47 14.18 22.98
C ASP A 92 3.00 12.72 22.90
N ALA A 93 3.23 11.93 23.96
CA ALA A 93 2.79 10.52 23.98
C ALA A 93 1.28 10.36 23.72
N ILE A 94 0.51 11.36 24.16
CA ILE A 94 -0.95 11.47 23.94
C ILE A 94 -1.27 11.66 22.45
N VAL A 95 -0.43 12.39 21.72
CA VAL A 95 -0.63 12.69 20.30
C VAL A 95 -0.34 11.46 19.44
N ILE A 96 0.69 10.68 19.80
CA ILE A 96 0.95 9.36 19.18
C ILE A 96 -0.21 8.40 19.45
N LEU A 97 -0.75 8.38 20.67
CA LEU A 97 -1.91 7.54 21.00
C LEU A 97 -3.17 7.97 20.23
N LYS A 98 -3.41 9.27 20.06
CA LYS A 98 -4.49 9.80 19.22
C LYS A 98 -4.32 9.40 17.76
N PHE A 99 -3.10 9.48 17.21
CA PHE A 99 -2.80 9.03 15.86
C PHE A 99 -3.11 7.53 15.69
N LEU A 100 -2.65 6.69 16.64
CA LEU A 100 -2.92 5.26 16.61
C LEU A 100 -4.43 4.96 16.72
N GLY A 101 -5.13 5.70 17.58
CA GLY A 101 -6.59 5.62 17.72
C GLY A 101 -7.31 6.01 16.44
N ASN A 102 -6.90 7.09 15.77
CA ASN A 102 -7.47 7.52 14.49
C ASN A 102 -7.20 6.50 13.38
N PHE A 103 -5.98 5.96 13.31
CA PHE A 103 -5.66 4.86 12.39
C PHE A 103 -6.58 3.66 12.64
N CYS A 104 -6.72 3.21 13.89
CA CYS A 104 -7.60 2.08 14.22
C CYS A 104 -9.06 2.37 13.87
N TYR A 105 -9.53 3.60 14.14
CA TYR A 105 -10.87 4.04 13.77
C TYR A 105 -11.08 3.96 12.26
N LEU A 106 -10.23 4.62 11.47
CA LEU A 106 -10.29 4.60 10.01
C LEU A 106 -10.19 3.18 9.46
N PHE A 107 -9.28 2.36 10.00
CA PHE A 107 -9.08 0.99 9.55
C PHE A 107 -10.32 0.14 9.78
N VAL A 108 -10.90 0.16 10.99
CA VAL A 108 -12.06 -0.66 11.36
C VAL A 108 -13.33 -0.18 10.65
N SER A 109 -13.59 1.13 10.62
CA SER A 109 -14.80 1.68 10.00
C SER A 109 -14.80 1.50 8.48
N SER A 110 -13.67 1.73 7.80
CA SER A 110 -13.52 1.43 6.37
C SER A 110 -13.67 -0.05 6.06
N THR A 111 -13.11 -0.92 6.90
CA THR A 111 -13.27 -2.38 6.74
C THR A 111 -14.74 -2.77 6.86
N PHE A 112 -15.44 -2.26 7.88
CA PHE A 112 -16.86 -2.55 8.08
C PHE A 112 -17.72 -2.05 6.91
N LEU A 113 -17.47 -0.82 6.44
CA LEU A 113 -18.17 -0.27 5.29
C LEU A 113 -17.90 -1.10 4.03
N GLY A 114 -16.65 -1.50 3.77
CA GLY A 114 -16.27 -2.30 2.61
C GLY A 114 -16.95 -3.67 2.61
N VAL A 115 -16.98 -4.33 3.78
CA VAL A 115 -17.70 -5.59 3.96
C VAL A 115 -19.20 -5.41 3.72
N PHE A 116 -19.79 -4.36 4.30
CA PHE A 116 -21.21 -4.04 4.12
C PHE A 116 -21.56 -3.82 2.64
N THR A 117 -20.79 -2.99 1.92
CA THR A 117 -21.03 -2.71 0.50
C THR A 117 -20.78 -3.93 -0.38
N GLY A 118 -19.81 -4.78 -0.04
CA GLY A 118 -19.55 -6.03 -0.76
C GLY A 118 -20.68 -7.04 -0.59
N LEU A 119 -21.22 -7.18 0.62
CA LEU A 119 -22.40 -8.02 0.89
C LEU A 119 -23.66 -7.45 0.22
N LEU A 120 -23.81 -6.13 0.22
CA LEU A 120 -24.87 -5.45 -0.52
C LEU A 120 -24.79 -5.74 -2.02
N SER A 121 -23.60 -5.68 -2.61
CA SER A 121 -23.35 -6.07 -4.01
C SER A 121 -23.78 -7.51 -4.29
N ALA A 122 -23.37 -8.45 -3.44
CA ALA A 122 -23.77 -9.85 -3.56
C ALA A 122 -25.30 -10.03 -3.44
N TYR A 123 -25.95 -9.31 -2.53
CA TYR A 123 -27.39 -9.32 -2.36
C TYR A 123 -28.12 -8.74 -3.57
N VAL A 124 -27.67 -7.60 -4.09
CA VAL A 124 -28.22 -6.92 -5.28
C VAL A 124 -28.17 -7.86 -6.48
N ILE A 125 -27.01 -8.45 -6.77
CA ILE A 125 -26.82 -9.36 -7.91
C ILE A 125 -27.67 -10.63 -7.75
N LYS A 126 -27.71 -11.20 -6.54
CA LYS A 126 -28.48 -12.42 -6.26
C LYS A 126 -30.00 -12.20 -6.34
N LYS A 127 -30.50 -11.10 -5.77
CA LYS A 127 -31.94 -10.90 -5.53
C LYS A 127 -32.64 -10.09 -6.61
N LEU A 128 -31.97 -9.09 -7.19
CA LEU A 128 -32.62 -8.25 -8.20
C LEU A 128 -32.75 -8.96 -9.54
N TYR A 129 -32.08 -10.10 -9.76
CA TYR A 129 -32.09 -10.84 -11.03
C TYR A 129 -31.75 -9.97 -12.26
N ILE A 130 -31.17 -8.77 -12.04
CA ILE A 130 -30.86 -7.80 -13.07
C ILE A 130 -29.68 -8.36 -13.88
N GLY A 131 -29.93 -8.71 -15.13
CA GLY A 131 -28.88 -9.07 -16.08
C GLY A 131 -28.54 -10.56 -16.20
N ARG A 132 -29.30 -11.45 -15.56
CA ARG A 132 -29.20 -12.89 -15.84
C ARG A 132 -29.44 -13.08 -17.36
N HIS A 133 -28.43 -13.56 -18.09
CA HIS A 133 -28.33 -13.68 -19.57
C HIS A 133 -27.57 -12.57 -20.34
N SER A 134 -27.13 -11.49 -19.70
CA SER A 134 -26.30 -10.46 -20.36
C SER A 134 -25.01 -10.22 -19.57
N THR A 135 -23.87 -10.64 -20.14
CA THR A 135 -22.55 -10.49 -19.53
C THR A 135 -22.21 -9.06 -19.17
N ASP A 136 -22.54 -8.14 -20.08
CA ASP A 136 -22.11 -6.74 -19.97
C ASP A 136 -22.76 -6.04 -18.77
N ARG A 137 -24.04 -6.37 -18.47
CA ARG A 137 -24.75 -5.80 -17.34
C ARG A 137 -24.20 -6.31 -16.00
N GLU A 138 -23.89 -7.61 -15.92
CA GLU A 138 -23.31 -8.18 -14.70
C GLU A 138 -21.93 -7.57 -14.41
N VAL A 139 -21.06 -7.47 -15.41
CA VAL A 139 -19.73 -6.84 -15.29
C VAL A 139 -19.86 -5.36 -14.93
N ALA A 140 -20.75 -4.62 -15.59
CA ALA A 140 -20.97 -3.20 -15.29
C ALA A 140 -21.48 -2.98 -13.85
N LEU A 141 -22.39 -3.83 -13.35
CA LEU A 141 -22.86 -3.76 -11.97
C LEU A 141 -21.75 -4.05 -10.97
N VAL A 142 -20.89 -5.03 -11.23
CA VAL A 142 -19.74 -5.32 -10.35
C VAL A 142 -18.79 -4.11 -10.28
N MET A 143 -18.46 -3.50 -11.41
CA MET A 143 -17.62 -2.30 -11.45
C MET A 143 -18.27 -1.10 -10.75
N LEU A 144 -19.57 -0.87 -10.99
CA LEU A 144 -20.31 0.23 -10.38
C LEU A 144 -20.46 0.07 -8.88
N MET A 145 -20.69 -1.15 -8.38
CA MET A 145 -20.75 -1.43 -6.94
C MET A 145 -19.38 -1.28 -6.26
N ALA A 146 -18.30 -1.68 -6.93
CA ALA A 146 -16.94 -1.42 -6.45
C ALA A 146 -16.69 0.10 -6.32
N TYR A 147 -17.02 0.87 -7.36
CA TYR A 147 -16.89 2.33 -7.33
C TYR A 147 -17.81 3.00 -6.31
N LEU A 148 -19.03 2.51 -6.12
CA LEU A 148 -19.95 3.00 -5.10
C LEU A 148 -19.36 2.85 -3.70
N SER A 149 -18.66 1.74 -3.41
CA SER A 149 -17.99 1.57 -2.11
C SER A 149 -16.89 2.61 -1.86
N TYR A 150 -16.18 3.03 -2.91
CA TYR A 150 -15.23 4.14 -2.84
C TYR A 150 -15.93 5.45 -2.49
N MET A 151 -16.97 5.80 -3.26
CA MET A 151 -17.69 7.06 -3.10
C MET A 151 -18.37 7.20 -1.74
N LEU A 152 -18.93 6.10 -1.22
CA LEU A 152 -19.52 6.09 0.12
C LEU A 152 -18.48 6.31 1.22
N ALA A 153 -17.27 5.77 1.06
CA ALA A 153 -16.20 5.98 2.02
C ALA A 153 -15.70 7.43 2.01
N GLU A 154 -15.50 8.02 0.83
CA GLU A 154 -15.12 9.43 0.71
C GLU A 154 -16.18 10.37 1.30
N LEU A 155 -17.48 10.07 1.11
CA LEU A 155 -18.56 10.87 1.71
C LEU A 155 -18.58 10.81 3.24
N LEU A 156 -18.05 9.74 3.83
CA LEU A 156 -18.00 9.52 5.28
C LEU A 156 -16.63 9.89 5.88
N ASP A 157 -15.76 10.55 5.12
CA ASP A 157 -14.38 10.89 5.50
C ASP A 157 -13.56 9.66 5.96
N LEU A 158 -13.83 8.49 5.36
CA LEU A 158 -13.13 7.23 5.60
C LEU A 158 -12.10 6.94 4.51
N SER A 159 -11.27 5.91 4.69
CA SER A 159 -10.33 5.48 3.63
C SER A 159 -11.07 4.79 2.48
N GLY A 160 -11.25 5.48 1.36
CA GLY A 160 -11.86 4.95 0.15
C GLY A 160 -11.14 3.72 -0.41
N ILE A 161 -9.81 3.79 -0.50
CA ILE A 161 -8.97 2.71 -1.03
C ILE A 161 -9.09 1.43 -0.18
N LEU A 162 -9.04 1.55 1.16
CA LEU A 162 -9.22 0.40 2.06
C LEU A 162 -10.64 -0.18 1.96
N THR A 163 -11.65 0.67 1.85
CA THR A 163 -13.05 0.25 1.72
C THR A 163 -13.27 -0.56 0.44
N VAL A 164 -12.78 -0.08 -0.70
CA VAL A 164 -12.85 -0.80 -1.98
C VAL A 164 -12.10 -2.12 -1.93
N PHE A 165 -10.94 -2.15 -1.26
CA PHE A 165 -10.17 -3.38 -1.10
C PHE A 165 -10.97 -4.48 -0.39
N PHE A 166 -11.54 -4.18 0.79
CA PHE A 166 -12.37 -5.15 1.50
C PHE A 166 -13.68 -5.47 0.78
N CYS A 167 -14.27 -4.48 0.10
CA CYS A 167 -15.41 -4.70 -0.79
C CYS A 167 -15.06 -5.73 -1.88
N GLY A 168 -13.88 -5.59 -2.52
CA GLY A 168 -13.36 -6.52 -3.51
C GLY A 168 -13.14 -7.94 -2.98
N ILE A 169 -12.59 -8.07 -1.76
CA ILE A 169 -12.43 -9.39 -1.09
C ILE A 169 -13.81 -10.04 -0.85
N VAL A 170 -14.78 -9.29 -0.37
CA VAL A 170 -16.13 -9.82 -0.11
C VAL A 170 -16.83 -10.16 -1.44
N MET A 171 -16.68 -9.34 -2.47
CA MET A 171 -17.22 -9.62 -3.80
C MET A 171 -16.58 -10.86 -4.43
N SER A 172 -15.27 -11.07 -4.28
CA SER A 172 -14.61 -12.27 -4.81
C SER A 172 -15.09 -13.55 -4.13
N HIS A 173 -15.50 -13.48 -2.86
CA HIS A 173 -16.03 -14.64 -2.14
C HIS A 173 -17.53 -14.88 -2.39
N TYR A 174 -18.36 -13.83 -2.33
CA TYR A 174 -19.82 -13.97 -2.40
C TYR A 174 -20.40 -13.66 -3.78
N THR A 175 -19.99 -12.54 -4.38
CA THR A 175 -20.51 -12.11 -5.69
C THR A 175 -20.02 -13.02 -6.81
N TRP A 176 -18.76 -13.47 -6.76
CA TRP A 176 -18.19 -14.39 -7.76
C TRP A 176 -19.08 -15.60 -8.01
N HIS A 177 -19.56 -16.24 -6.93
CA HIS A 177 -20.40 -17.43 -7.02
C HIS A 177 -21.82 -17.15 -7.55
N ASN A 178 -22.29 -15.91 -7.49
CA ASN A 178 -23.63 -15.51 -7.95
C ASN A 178 -23.68 -15.06 -9.41
N VAL A 179 -22.52 -14.77 -10.01
CA VAL A 179 -22.37 -14.27 -11.39
C VAL A 179 -22.15 -15.44 -12.38
N THR A 180 -22.56 -15.26 -13.64
CA THR A 180 -22.40 -16.29 -14.71
C THR A 180 -20.93 -16.54 -15.06
N GLU A 181 -20.61 -17.72 -15.62
CA GLU A 181 -19.22 -18.06 -15.97
C GLU A 181 -18.60 -17.10 -17.00
N SER A 182 -19.35 -16.74 -18.04
CA SER A 182 -18.90 -15.79 -19.05
C SER A 182 -18.54 -14.43 -18.41
N SER A 183 -19.39 -13.93 -17.51
CA SER A 183 -19.13 -12.69 -16.77
C SER A 183 -17.93 -12.78 -15.83
N ARG A 184 -17.67 -13.94 -15.20
CA ARG A 184 -16.47 -14.15 -14.37
C ARG A 184 -15.19 -14.00 -15.18
N VAL A 185 -15.15 -14.62 -16.36
CA VAL A 185 -14.01 -14.52 -17.29
C VAL A 185 -13.82 -13.07 -17.74
N THR A 186 -14.89 -12.42 -18.21
CA THR A 186 -14.84 -11.02 -18.65
C THR A 186 -14.41 -10.08 -17.52
N THR A 187 -14.96 -10.24 -16.31
CA THR A 187 -14.60 -9.41 -15.14
C THR A 187 -13.12 -9.56 -14.78
N LYS A 188 -12.60 -10.80 -14.78
CA LYS A 188 -11.18 -11.08 -14.51
C LYS A 188 -10.28 -10.37 -15.52
N HIS A 189 -10.58 -10.50 -16.81
CA HIS A 189 -9.78 -9.84 -17.85
C HIS A 189 -9.93 -8.32 -17.81
N ALA A 190 -11.12 -7.78 -17.58
CA ALA A 190 -11.37 -6.34 -17.50
C ALA A 190 -10.61 -5.68 -16.34
N PHE A 191 -10.63 -6.26 -15.14
CA PHE A 191 -9.85 -5.72 -14.01
C PHE A 191 -8.34 -5.89 -14.22
N ALA A 192 -7.90 -7.00 -14.81
CA ALA A 192 -6.48 -7.20 -15.11
C ALA A 192 -5.97 -6.18 -16.15
N THR A 193 -6.73 -5.92 -17.22
CA THR A 193 -6.35 -4.92 -18.22
C THR A 193 -6.38 -3.51 -17.67
N LEU A 194 -7.37 -3.15 -16.86
CA LEU A 194 -7.43 -1.85 -16.18
C LEU A 194 -6.25 -1.64 -15.21
N SER A 195 -5.90 -2.65 -14.41
CA SER A 195 -4.73 -2.60 -13.52
C SER A 195 -3.44 -2.40 -14.32
N PHE A 196 -3.25 -3.19 -15.38
CA PHE A 196 -2.06 -3.09 -16.23
C PHE A 196 -1.92 -1.73 -16.91
N ILE A 197 -3.02 -1.16 -17.40
CA ILE A 197 -3.02 0.18 -18.00
C ILE A 197 -2.69 1.24 -16.93
N ALA A 198 -3.30 1.17 -15.74
CA ALA A 198 -3.05 2.10 -14.65
C ALA A 198 -1.59 2.04 -14.15
N GLU A 199 -1.03 0.84 -13.99
CA GLU A 199 0.38 0.63 -13.65
C GLU A 199 1.30 1.19 -14.74
N THR A 200 0.98 0.96 -16.01
CA THR A 200 1.76 1.49 -17.14
C THR A 200 1.79 3.03 -17.11
N PHE A 201 0.66 3.68 -16.84
CA PHE A 201 0.62 5.15 -16.68
C PHE A 201 1.47 5.63 -15.51
N LEU A 202 1.40 4.97 -14.35
CA LEU A 202 2.22 5.35 -13.19
C LEU A 202 3.72 5.23 -13.48
N PHE A 203 4.16 4.12 -14.08
CA PHE A 203 5.57 3.97 -14.44
C PHE A 203 6.01 4.92 -15.56
N LEU A 204 5.13 5.23 -16.50
CA LEU A 204 5.41 6.23 -17.53
C LEU A 204 5.61 7.61 -16.90
N TYR A 205 4.76 8.01 -15.94
CA TYR A 205 4.93 9.28 -15.22
C TYR A 205 6.25 9.35 -14.45
N VAL A 206 6.61 8.27 -13.74
CA VAL A 206 7.92 8.20 -13.07
C VAL A 206 9.07 8.27 -14.07
N GLY A 207 8.95 7.58 -15.21
CA GLY A 207 9.94 7.60 -16.27
C GLY A 207 10.10 8.99 -16.90
N MET A 208 9.00 9.72 -17.11
CA MET A 208 9.04 11.11 -17.58
C MET A 208 9.73 12.01 -16.57
N ASP A 209 9.40 11.87 -15.29
CA ASP A 209 10.04 12.63 -14.21
C ASP A 209 11.53 12.31 -14.05
N ALA A 210 11.92 11.06 -14.25
CA ALA A 210 13.31 10.64 -14.26
C ALA A 210 14.09 11.17 -15.46
N LEU A 211 13.43 11.64 -16.52
CA LEU A 211 14.06 12.26 -17.69
C LEU A 211 13.94 13.80 -17.68
N ASP A 212 13.32 14.38 -16.66
CA ASP A 212 13.15 15.82 -16.52
C ASP A 212 14.48 16.49 -16.16
N ILE A 213 15.04 17.21 -17.12
CA ILE A 213 16.36 17.85 -17.00
C ILE A 213 16.38 18.93 -15.91
N GLU A 214 15.24 19.56 -15.59
CA GLU A 214 15.18 20.62 -14.57
C GLU A 214 15.34 20.04 -13.16
N LYS A 215 14.72 18.88 -12.90
CA LYS A 215 14.90 18.13 -11.64
C LYS A 215 16.33 17.62 -11.51
N TRP A 216 16.91 17.12 -12.60
CA TRP A 216 18.30 16.66 -12.60
C TRP A 216 19.32 17.78 -12.46
N LYS A 217 19.03 18.98 -12.98
CA LYS A 217 19.91 20.14 -12.82
C LYS A 217 20.07 20.51 -11.35
N PHE A 218 18.99 20.42 -10.57
CA PHE A 218 19.02 20.61 -9.12
C PHE A 218 19.79 19.50 -8.39
N ALA A 219 19.61 18.23 -8.77
CA ALA A 219 20.39 17.12 -8.22
C ALA A 219 21.90 17.22 -8.59
N SER A 220 22.20 17.77 -9.77
CA SER A 220 23.55 17.97 -10.32
C SER A 220 24.35 19.07 -9.61
N ASP A 221 23.70 19.96 -8.86
CA ASP A 221 24.39 20.96 -8.02
C ASP A 221 25.02 20.31 -6.77
N SER A 222 24.55 19.13 -6.34
CA SER A 222 25.15 18.37 -5.23
C SER A 222 25.03 16.84 -5.39
N PRO A 223 25.67 16.22 -6.40
CA PRO A 223 25.48 14.81 -6.74
C PRO A 223 25.86 13.86 -5.59
N GLY A 224 26.88 14.22 -4.80
CA GLY A 224 27.28 13.44 -3.61
C GLY A 224 26.21 13.42 -2.50
N LYS A 225 25.41 14.49 -2.37
CA LYS A 225 24.34 14.57 -1.37
C LYS A 225 23.13 13.74 -1.80
N SER A 226 22.73 13.82 -3.08
CA SER A 226 21.62 13.02 -3.63
C SER A 226 21.90 11.51 -3.57
N ILE A 227 23.11 11.08 -3.96
CA ILE A 227 23.54 9.67 -3.84
C ILE A 227 23.57 9.24 -2.37
N GLY A 228 24.07 10.09 -1.48
CA GLY A 228 24.09 9.83 -0.04
C GLY A 228 22.70 9.62 0.56
N ILE A 229 21.74 10.50 0.23
CA ILE A 229 20.36 10.40 0.70
C ILE A 229 19.69 9.15 0.15
N SER A 230 19.85 8.87 -1.14
CA SER A 230 19.30 7.67 -1.77
C SER A 230 19.85 6.38 -1.15
N SER A 231 21.15 6.34 -0.86
CA SER A 231 21.80 5.21 -0.20
C SER A 231 21.30 5.03 1.24
N ILE A 232 21.13 6.13 1.99
CA ILE A 232 20.58 6.10 3.34
C ILE A 232 19.13 5.60 3.32
N LEU A 233 18.28 6.12 2.43
CA LEU A 233 16.88 5.67 2.28
C LEU A 233 16.82 4.18 1.96
N LEU A 234 17.65 3.69 1.04
CA LEU A 234 17.73 2.27 0.71
C LEU A 234 18.16 1.44 1.94
N GLY A 235 19.15 1.92 2.69
CA GLY A 235 19.57 1.30 3.96
C GLY A 235 18.45 1.26 5.00
N LEU A 236 17.71 2.36 5.16
CA LEU A 236 16.58 2.46 6.08
C LEU A 236 15.45 1.49 5.70
N VAL A 237 15.16 1.34 4.41
CA VAL A 237 14.19 0.36 3.91
C VAL A 237 14.63 -1.07 4.22
N LEU A 238 15.90 -1.42 3.97
CA LEU A 238 16.46 -2.74 4.28
C LEU A 238 16.34 -3.08 5.77
N VAL A 239 16.76 -2.14 6.63
CA VAL A 239 16.75 -2.29 8.09
C VAL A 239 15.33 -2.31 8.64
N GLY A 240 14.48 -1.37 8.21
CA GLY A 240 13.07 -1.32 8.60
C GLY A 240 12.36 -2.61 8.28
N ARG A 241 12.61 -3.20 7.10
CA ARG A 241 12.08 -4.50 6.71
C ARG A 241 12.62 -5.65 7.56
N ALA A 242 13.93 -5.71 7.79
CA ALA A 242 14.54 -6.74 8.64
C ALA A 242 13.99 -6.70 10.08
N ALA A 243 13.76 -5.50 10.60
CA ALA A 243 13.31 -5.27 11.96
C ALA A 243 11.94 -5.88 12.29
N PHE A 244 11.06 -6.12 11.32
CA PHE A 244 9.81 -6.83 11.56
C PHE A 244 9.76 -8.24 10.96
N VAL A 245 10.41 -8.49 9.81
CA VAL A 245 10.32 -9.80 9.16
C VAL A 245 10.93 -10.89 10.04
N PHE A 246 12.11 -10.67 10.63
CA PHE A 246 12.75 -11.68 11.50
C PHE A 246 12.01 -11.89 12.84
N PRO A 247 11.61 -10.83 13.58
CA PRO A 247 10.88 -11.03 14.83
C PRO A 247 9.47 -11.61 14.63
N LEU A 248 8.72 -11.16 13.62
CA LEU A 248 7.37 -11.68 13.37
C LEU A 248 7.41 -13.11 12.83
N SER A 249 8.41 -13.48 12.04
CA SER A 249 8.56 -14.86 11.58
C SER A 249 8.98 -15.78 12.73
N PHE A 250 9.83 -15.31 13.64
CA PHE A 250 10.16 -16.03 14.87
C PHE A 250 8.93 -16.23 15.76
N LEU A 251 8.12 -15.18 15.99
CA LEU A 251 6.90 -15.25 16.79
C LEU A 251 5.84 -16.18 16.15
N SER A 252 5.68 -16.09 14.83
CA SER A 252 4.80 -16.97 14.05
C SER A 252 5.24 -18.43 14.13
N ASN A 253 6.55 -18.69 14.02
CA ASN A 253 7.10 -20.04 14.15
C ASN A 253 6.89 -20.63 15.56
N LEU A 254 6.78 -19.80 16.60
CA LEU A 254 6.49 -20.24 17.97
C LEU A 254 5.02 -20.60 18.17
N THR A 255 4.11 -19.97 17.42
CA THR A 255 2.65 -20.20 17.54
C THR A 255 2.16 -21.35 16.68
N LYS A 256 2.92 -21.72 15.63
CA LYS A 256 2.55 -22.78 14.70
C LYS A 256 2.93 -24.16 15.21
N LYS A 257 1.95 -25.06 15.27
CA LYS A 257 2.10 -26.44 15.75
C LYS A 257 2.60 -27.42 14.67
N THR A 258 2.48 -27.08 13.39
CA THR A 258 2.80 -27.97 12.26
C THR A 258 4.08 -27.52 11.55
N GLU A 259 5.04 -28.44 11.35
CA GLU A 259 6.33 -28.16 10.66
C GLU A 259 6.17 -27.63 9.23
N LEU A 260 5.13 -28.07 8.51
CA LEU A 260 4.82 -27.64 7.13
C LEU A 260 4.45 -26.15 7.01
N GLU A 261 4.05 -25.51 8.11
CA GLU A 261 3.67 -24.09 8.12
C GLU A 261 4.77 -23.18 8.67
N LYS A 262 5.88 -23.76 9.17
CA LYS A 262 7.00 -22.99 9.73
C LYS A 262 7.80 -22.35 8.61
N ILE A 263 8.12 -21.07 8.81
CA ILE A 263 8.90 -20.28 7.86
C ILE A 263 10.37 -20.58 8.13
N SER A 264 11.00 -21.34 7.23
CA SER A 264 12.44 -21.64 7.29
C SER A 264 13.29 -20.38 7.15
N TRP A 265 14.53 -20.41 7.65
CA TRP A 265 15.47 -19.27 7.52
C TRP A 265 15.66 -18.80 6.07
N ARG A 266 15.73 -19.75 5.12
CA ARG A 266 15.82 -19.44 3.69
C ARG A 266 14.59 -18.68 3.19
N GLN A 267 13.38 -19.12 3.58
CA GLN A 267 12.14 -18.43 3.24
C GLN A 267 12.05 -17.05 3.89
N GLN A 268 12.56 -16.86 5.10
CA GLN A 268 12.60 -15.53 5.74
C GLN A 268 13.46 -14.55 4.95
N ILE A 269 14.62 -14.98 4.46
CA ILE A 269 15.47 -14.16 3.59
C ILE A 269 14.75 -13.83 2.29
N VAL A 270 14.05 -14.79 1.69
CA VAL A 270 13.25 -14.55 0.47
C VAL A 270 12.14 -13.53 0.74
N ILE A 271 11.41 -13.65 1.85
CA ILE A 271 10.35 -12.68 2.23
C ILE A 271 10.93 -11.29 2.50
N TRP A 272 12.09 -11.22 3.14
CA TRP A 272 12.80 -9.96 3.39
C TRP A 272 13.21 -9.29 2.06
N TRP A 273 13.81 -10.06 1.14
CA TRP A 273 14.24 -9.56 -0.17
C TRP A 273 13.07 -9.20 -1.08
N ALA A 274 12.02 -10.02 -1.09
CA ALA A 274 10.79 -9.80 -1.87
C ALA A 274 10.16 -8.45 -1.55
N GLY A 275 10.06 -8.11 -0.26
CA GLY A 275 9.44 -6.87 0.21
C GLY A 275 10.28 -5.60 0.02
N LEU A 276 11.46 -5.68 -0.61
CA LEU A 276 12.26 -4.49 -0.95
C LEU A 276 11.72 -3.75 -2.16
N MET A 277 11.00 -4.44 -3.04
CA MET A 277 10.42 -3.84 -4.23
C MET A 277 9.32 -2.85 -3.82
N ARG A 278 9.45 -1.62 -4.32
CA ARG A 278 8.47 -0.54 -4.13
C ARG A 278 7.72 -0.36 -5.43
N GLY A 279 6.38 -0.33 -5.35
CA GLY A 279 5.54 -0.28 -6.53
C GLY A 279 4.67 0.95 -6.61
N ALA A 280 3.63 0.81 -7.43
CA ALA A 280 2.68 1.84 -7.83
C ALA A 280 2.13 2.68 -6.66
N VAL A 281 1.81 2.06 -5.52
CA VAL A 281 1.23 2.76 -4.36
C VAL A 281 2.22 3.73 -3.72
N SER A 282 3.48 3.32 -3.55
CA SER A 282 4.53 4.19 -3.01
C SER A 282 4.76 5.42 -3.89
N ILE A 283 4.75 5.21 -5.21
CA ILE A 283 4.86 6.27 -6.22
C ILE A 283 3.66 7.23 -6.12
N ALA A 284 2.44 6.70 -6.12
CA ALA A 284 1.23 7.50 -6.06
C ALA A 284 1.16 8.37 -4.79
N LEU A 285 1.56 7.82 -3.64
CA LEU A 285 1.63 8.56 -2.37
C LEU A 285 2.71 9.66 -2.38
N ALA A 286 3.87 9.38 -2.99
CA ALA A 286 4.94 10.37 -3.14
C ALA A 286 4.48 11.57 -3.99
N TYR A 287 3.84 11.32 -5.13
CA TYR A 287 3.24 12.38 -5.96
C TYR A 287 2.17 13.17 -5.19
N ASN A 288 1.31 12.48 -4.44
CA ASN A 288 0.26 13.14 -3.67
C ASN A 288 0.84 14.12 -2.64
N LYS A 289 1.87 13.73 -1.89
CA LYS A 289 2.51 14.58 -0.87
C LYS A 289 3.32 15.71 -1.51
N PHE A 290 4.29 15.37 -2.37
CA PHE A 290 5.34 16.31 -2.77
C PHE A 290 4.96 17.19 -3.96
N THR A 291 4.08 16.72 -4.85
CA THR A 291 3.59 17.54 -5.97
C THR A 291 2.46 18.47 -5.53
N ARG A 292 1.54 18.01 -4.67
CA ARG A 292 0.41 18.83 -4.18
C ARG A 292 0.84 19.87 -3.16
N SER A 293 1.87 19.61 -2.35
CA SER A 293 2.39 20.55 -1.34
C SER A 293 3.34 21.62 -1.92
N GLY A 294 3.49 21.71 -3.25
CA GLY A 294 4.36 22.70 -3.90
C GLY A 294 5.84 22.57 -3.55
N HIS A 295 6.27 21.45 -2.95
CA HIS A 295 7.66 21.22 -2.54
C HIS A 295 8.61 21.11 -3.73
N THR A 296 8.09 20.79 -4.91
CA THR A 296 8.82 20.84 -6.19
C THR A 296 9.11 22.27 -6.66
N GLN A 297 8.51 23.30 -6.06
CA GLN A 297 8.81 24.71 -6.36
C GLN A 297 9.67 25.42 -5.32
N LEU A 298 9.90 24.80 -4.15
CA LEU A 298 10.70 25.38 -3.07
C LEU A 298 12.12 24.80 -3.09
N HIS A 299 13.10 25.68 -3.34
CA HIS A 299 14.55 25.39 -3.48
C HIS A 299 15.19 24.51 -2.38
N GLY A 300 14.55 24.34 -1.21
CA GLY A 300 15.07 23.52 -0.11
C GLY A 300 14.62 22.06 -0.10
N ASN A 301 13.50 21.73 -0.75
CA ASN A 301 12.78 20.46 -0.53
C ASN A 301 12.75 19.54 -1.76
N ALA A 302 13.39 19.94 -2.86
CA ALA A 302 13.49 19.15 -4.10
C ALA A 302 14.67 18.15 -4.12
N ILE A 303 15.16 17.73 -2.94
CA ILE A 303 16.31 16.83 -2.77
C ILE A 303 15.84 15.37 -2.69
#